data_AF-A0A5J4VNZ7-F1
#
_entry.id   AF-A0A5J4VNZ7-F1
#
_cell.length_a   1.000
_cell.length_b   1.000
_cell.length_c   1.000
_cell.angle_alpha   90.00
_cell.angle_beta   90.00
_cell.angle_gamma   90.00
#
_symmetry.space_group_name_H-M   'P 1'
#
loop_
_entity.id
_entity.type
_entity.pdbx_description
1 polymer ?
#
loop_
_entity_poly.entity_id
_entity_poly.type
_entity_poly.pdbx_seq_one_letter_code
_entity_poly.pdbx_strand_id
1 'polypeptide(L)'
;MVGWISRKQFFKSTRKYINPTAISGFDDGLRIARTIENIGSASIELGCSRTSNGGAIQGQWVIYTPSINASQAPQRFIIAVASQAAEDVTRGLQISADGNTLTFNGRVL
;
A
#
# COMPACT_ATOMS: atom_id res chain seq x y z
N MET A 1 26.39 -31.22 -5.14
CA MET A 1 26.53 -29.87 -4.53
C MET A 1 25.22 -29.13 -4.79
N VAL A 2 24.40 -28.89 -3.77
CA VAL A 2 23.12 -28.17 -3.94
C VAL A 2 23.39 -26.70 -3.70
N GLY A 3 23.35 -25.88 -4.75
CA GLY A 3 23.53 -24.44 -4.66
C GLY A 3 22.24 -23.77 -4.20
N TRP A 4 22.27 -23.14 -3.03
CA TRP A 4 21.18 -22.27 -2.59
C TRP A 4 21.19 -20.98 -3.44
N ILE A 5 20.06 -20.62 -4.03
CA ILE A 5 19.89 -19.29 -4.61
C ILE A 5 19.95 -18.28 -3.47
N SER A 6 20.97 -17.44 -3.47
CA SER A 6 21.05 -16.30 -2.56
C SER A 6 19.95 -15.29 -2.89
N ARG A 7 19.32 -14.71 -1.86
CA ARG A 7 18.32 -13.65 -2.01
C ARG A 7 18.99 -12.46 -2.70
N LYS A 8 18.72 -12.25 -4.00
CA LYS A 8 19.22 -11.09 -4.72
C LYS A 8 18.37 -9.88 -4.36
N GLN A 9 18.88 -9.00 -3.52
CA GLN A 9 18.27 -7.71 -3.24
C GLN A 9 18.45 -6.81 -4.48
N PHE A 10 17.39 -6.67 -5.29
CA PHE A 10 17.47 -5.87 -6.50
C PHE A 10 17.54 -4.36 -6.24
N PHE A 11 17.17 -3.88 -5.04
CA PHE A 11 17.25 -2.45 -4.69
C PHE A 11 17.44 -2.23 -3.18
N LYS A 12 18.29 -1.25 -2.81
CA LYS A 12 18.74 -0.96 -1.43
C LYS A 12 17.97 0.17 -0.70
N SER A 13 16.93 0.76 -1.31
CA SER A 13 16.15 1.87 -0.72
C SER A 13 14.82 1.41 -0.11
N THR A 14 14.32 2.14 0.89
CA THR A 14 13.03 1.91 1.60
C THR A 14 11.80 2.21 0.76
N ARG A 15 11.95 2.99 -0.31
CA ARG A 15 10.89 3.28 -1.30
C ARG A 15 11.38 2.95 -2.69
N LYS A 16 10.52 2.28 -3.48
CA LYS A 16 10.80 1.89 -4.87
C LYS A 16 9.63 2.30 -5.75
N TYR A 17 9.97 2.81 -6.92
CA TYR A 17 9.00 3.23 -7.93
C TYR A 17 9.37 2.59 -9.25
N ILE A 18 8.37 2.06 -9.96
CA ILE A 18 8.49 1.72 -11.37
C ILE A 18 7.61 2.72 -12.09
N ASN A 19 8.24 3.72 -12.71
CA ASN A 19 7.54 4.79 -13.44
C ASN A 19 7.68 4.55 -14.95
N PRO A 20 6.59 4.27 -15.67
CA PRO A 20 6.60 4.20 -17.13
C PRO A 20 7.01 5.56 -17.73
N THR A 21 7.77 5.55 -18.82
CA THR A 21 8.25 6.75 -19.52
C THR A 21 7.47 7.08 -20.79
N ALA A 22 6.46 6.29 -21.14
CA ALA A 22 5.65 6.54 -22.33
C ALA A 22 4.86 7.85 -22.18
N ILE A 23 4.66 8.55 -23.31
CA ILE A 23 4.05 9.89 -23.36
C ILE A 23 2.54 9.81 -23.63
N SER A 24 2.04 8.65 -24.05
CA SER A 24 0.66 8.46 -24.51
C SER A 24 -0.08 7.31 -23.80
N GLY A 25 -0.42 7.52 -22.54
CA GLY A 25 -1.52 6.81 -21.86
C GLY A 25 -1.11 5.56 -21.07
N PHE A 26 -1.73 5.40 -19.90
CA PHE A 26 -1.49 4.36 -18.87
C PHE A 26 -0.15 4.46 -18.14
N ASP A 27 0.36 5.67 -17.97
CA ASP A 27 1.72 5.92 -17.45
C ASP A 27 1.80 6.05 -15.91
N ASP A 28 0.80 5.51 -15.21
CA ASP A 28 0.83 5.50 -13.77
C ASP A 28 1.72 4.35 -13.26
N GLY A 29 2.57 4.66 -12.29
CA GLY A 29 3.56 3.73 -11.77
C GLY A 29 3.02 2.75 -10.73
N LEU A 30 3.84 1.73 -10.46
CA LEU A 30 3.69 0.86 -9.30
C LEU A 30 4.64 1.34 -8.20
N ARG A 31 4.10 1.59 -7.01
CA ARG A 31 4.89 1.91 -5.83
C ARG A 31 4.69 0.84 -4.76
N ILE A 32 5.81 0.37 -4.22
CA ILE A 32 5.86 -0.45 -3.02
C ILE A 32 6.69 0.32 -2.01
N ALA A 33 6.06 0.71 -0.91
CA ALA A 33 6.66 1.61 0.06
C ALA A 33 6.42 1.15 1.49
N ARG A 34 7.35 1.53 2.37
CA ARG A 34 7.16 1.56 3.81
C ARG A 34 7.47 2.97 4.32
N THR A 35 6.62 3.49 5.21
CA THR A 35 6.79 4.87 5.70
C THR A 35 7.97 5.01 6.68
N ILE A 36 8.18 4.03 7.55
CA ILE A 36 9.25 3.95 8.55
C ILE A 36 9.78 2.51 8.58
N GLU A 37 11.09 2.32 8.64
CA GLU A 37 11.70 1.00 8.72
C GLU A 37 11.11 0.16 9.88
N ASN A 38 10.71 -1.07 9.58
CA ASN A 38 10.12 -2.07 10.48
C ASN A 38 8.77 -1.74 11.15
N ILE A 39 8.43 -0.46 11.38
CA ILE A 39 7.25 -0.06 12.17
C ILE A 39 6.22 0.78 11.41
N GLY A 40 6.58 1.28 10.23
CA GLY A 40 5.70 2.09 9.40
C GLY A 40 4.72 1.27 8.57
N SER A 41 3.66 1.93 8.09
CA SER A 41 2.69 1.37 7.14
C SER A 41 3.39 0.88 5.89
N ALA A 42 2.93 -0.25 5.36
CA ALA A 42 3.37 -0.79 4.08
C ALA A 42 2.21 -0.74 3.09
N SER A 43 2.50 -0.32 1.85
CA SER A 43 1.51 -0.17 0.80
C SER A 43 2.00 -0.73 -0.54
N ILE A 44 1.03 -1.22 -1.31
CA ILE A 44 1.13 -1.32 -2.77
C ILE A 44 0.12 -0.29 -3.32
N GLU A 45 0.64 0.71 -4.03
CA GLU A 45 -0.15 1.78 -4.63
C GLU A 45 -0.18 1.59 -6.15
N LEU A 46 -1.39 1.46 -6.70
CA LEU A 46 -1.65 1.29 -8.13
C LEU A 46 -2.15 2.62 -8.70
N GLY A 47 -1.65 3.07 -9.84
CA GLY A 47 -2.09 4.37 -10.36
C GLY A 47 -1.30 5.55 -9.78
N CYS A 48 0.01 5.40 -9.51
CA CYS A 48 0.82 6.49 -8.95
C CYS A 48 1.19 7.52 -10.02
N SER A 49 1.14 8.81 -9.66
CA SER A 49 1.56 9.92 -10.52
C SER A 49 2.99 9.70 -11.01
N ARG A 50 3.19 9.94 -12.30
CA ARG A 50 4.51 9.89 -12.96
C ARG A 50 5.50 10.90 -12.38
N THR A 51 5.01 12.03 -11.88
CA THR A 51 5.83 13.19 -11.48
C THR A 51 5.77 13.48 -9.99
N SER A 52 4.79 12.95 -9.25
CA SER A 52 4.70 13.09 -7.80
C SER A 52 5.05 11.79 -7.08
N ASN A 53 6.04 11.88 -6.18
CA ASN A 53 6.45 10.79 -5.30
C ASN A 53 5.74 10.84 -3.91
N GLY A 54 4.72 11.70 -3.73
CA GLY A 54 4.00 11.85 -2.47
C GLY A 54 2.55 12.34 -2.64
N GLY A 55 1.78 12.25 -1.54
CA GLY A 55 0.36 12.62 -1.50
C GLY A 55 -0.58 11.54 -2.05
N ALA A 56 -1.85 11.59 -1.62
CA ALA A 56 -2.92 10.78 -2.19
C ALA A 56 -3.37 11.39 -3.53
N ILE A 57 -3.53 10.56 -4.56
CA ILE A 57 -3.97 10.99 -5.89
C ILE A 57 -5.45 10.64 -6.05
N GLN A 58 -6.23 11.52 -6.67
CA GLN A 58 -7.64 11.28 -6.92
C GLN A 58 -7.83 10.02 -7.79
N GLY A 59 -8.71 9.12 -7.37
CA GLY A 59 -8.99 7.86 -8.08
C GLY A 59 -7.96 6.75 -7.85
N GLN A 60 -6.88 7.02 -7.12
CA GLN A 60 -5.90 6.00 -6.75
C GLN A 60 -6.49 5.01 -5.74
N TRP A 61 -6.16 3.74 -5.91
CA TRP A 61 -6.44 2.69 -4.93
C TRP A 61 -5.17 2.26 -4.22
N VAL A 62 -5.34 1.91 -2.95
CA VAL A 62 -4.26 1.42 -2.10
C VAL A 62 -4.63 0.06 -1.56
N ILE A 63 -3.64 -0.81 -1.49
CA ILE A 63 -3.68 -2.04 -0.70
C ILE A 63 -2.65 -1.87 0.39
N TYR A 64 -3.09 -1.79 1.65
CA TYR A 64 -2.19 -1.43 2.74
C TYR A 64 -2.57 -2.07 4.08
N THR A 65 -1.58 -2.10 4.96
CA THR A 65 -1.75 -2.50 6.35
C THR A 65 -1.38 -1.30 7.23
N PRO A 66 -2.31 -0.77 8.04
CA PRO A 66 -2.01 0.29 9.00
C PRO A 66 -0.96 -0.14 10.01
N SER A 67 -0.23 0.84 10.56
CA SER A 67 0.73 0.60 11.65
C SER A 67 0.03 -0.06 12.85
N ILE A 68 0.79 -0.82 13.64
CA ILE A 68 0.32 -1.36 14.93
C ILE A 68 -0.15 -0.26 15.90
N ASN A 69 0.37 0.95 15.74
CA ASN A 69 0.02 2.10 16.57
C ASN A 69 -1.18 2.90 16.04
N ALA A 70 -1.83 2.45 14.96
CA ALA A 70 -3.04 3.09 14.47
C ALA A 70 -4.17 2.90 15.49
N SER A 71 -4.76 4.00 15.98
CA SER A 71 -5.86 3.94 16.97
C SER A 71 -7.09 3.23 16.41
N GLN A 72 -7.28 3.32 15.09
CA GLN A 72 -8.36 2.71 14.34
C GLN A 72 -7.76 1.64 13.41
N ALA A 73 -8.41 0.47 13.34
CA ALA A 73 -8.02 -0.62 12.44
C ALA A 73 -6.53 -1.05 12.52
N PRO A 74 -5.92 -1.21 13.71
CA PRO A 74 -4.53 -1.64 13.81
C PRO A 74 -4.34 -3.00 13.12
N GLN A 75 -3.28 -3.11 12.32
CA GLN A 75 -2.87 -4.35 11.64
C GLN A 75 -3.94 -4.99 10.73
N ARG A 76 -4.96 -4.25 10.30
CA ARG A 76 -5.93 -4.73 9.32
C ARG A 76 -5.35 -4.79 7.91
N PHE A 77 -5.84 -5.72 7.09
CA PHE A 77 -5.60 -5.68 5.65
C PHE A 77 -6.70 -4.84 4.99
N ILE A 78 -6.34 -3.77 4.29
CA ILE A 78 -7.30 -2.79 3.75
C ILE A 78 -7.09 -2.58 2.25
N ILE A 79 -8.20 -2.57 1.50
CA ILE A 79 -8.28 -2.09 0.12
C ILE A 79 -9.23 -0.90 0.07
N ALA A 80 -8.72 0.28 -0.30
CA ALA A 80 -9.49 1.52 -0.27
C ALA A 80 -9.02 2.55 -1.30
N VAL A 81 -9.83 3.57 -1.54
CA VAL A 81 -9.40 4.78 -2.27
C VAL A 81 -8.35 5.51 -1.43
N ALA A 82 -7.24 5.90 -2.04
CA ALA A 82 -6.06 6.46 -1.37
C ALA A 82 -6.38 7.69 -0.51
N SER A 83 -7.21 8.60 -1.03
CA SER A 83 -7.60 9.81 -0.30
C SER A 83 -8.42 9.48 0.94
N GLN A 84 -9.32 8.51 0.85
CA GLN A 84 -10.12 8.05 1.99
C GLN A 84 -9.24 7.35 3.02
N ALA A 85 -8.33 6.48 2.59
CA ALA A 85 -7.40 5.76 3.46
C ALA A 85 -6.44 6.68 4.23
N ALA A 86 -6.11 7.84 3.66
CA ALA A 86 -5.26 8.85 4.30
C ALA A 86 -5.98 9.61 5.42
N GLU A 87 -7.30 9.77 5.31
CA GLU A 87 -8.13 10.54 6.24
C GLU A 87 -8.83 9.65 7.29
N ASP A 88 -9.30 8.47 6.87
CA ASP A 88 -10.09 7.54 7.67
C ASP A 88 -9.78 6.08 7.30
N VAL A 89 -9.10 5.39 8.20
CA VAL A 89 -8.69 4.00 8.04
C VAL A 89 -9.83 2.98 8.26
N THR A 90 -11.08 3.43 8.46
CA THR A 90 -12.29 2.58 8.53
C THR A 90 -13.01 2.41 7.18
N ARG A 91 -12.52 3.10 6.14
CA ARG A 91 -13.03 3.02 4.77
C ARG A 91 -12.54 1.79 4.02
N GLY A 92 -13.27 1.42 2.97
CA GLY A 92 -12.91 0.32 2.07
C GLY A 92 -13.24 -1.07 2.60
N LEU A 93 -12.66 -2.08 1.95
CA LEU A 93 -12.77 -3.49 2.33
C LEU A 93 -11.65 -3.82 3.32
N GLN A 94 -12.00 -4.42 4.46
CA GLN A 94 -11.07 -4.70 5.54
C GLN A 94 -11.18 -6.13 6.05
N ILE A 95 -10.04 -6.77 6.26
CA ILE A 95 -9.93 -8.04 6.99
C ILE A 95 -9.22 -7.74 8.31
N SER A 96 -9.78 -8.21 9.43
CA SER A 96 -9.18 -8.09 10.76
C SER A 96 -7.83 -8.81 10.85
N ALA A 97 -7.01 -8.42 11.83
CA ALA A 97 -5.69 -8.99 12.03
C ALA A 97 -5.71 -10.51 12.32
N ASP A 98 -6.79 -11.00 12.92
CA ASP A 98 -7.02 -12.43 13.19
C ASP A 98 -7.68 -13.18 12.01
N GLY A 99 -8.02 -12.47 10.93
CA GLY A 99 -8.65 -13.06 9.74
C GLY A 99 -10.14 -13.39 9.88
N ASN A 100 -10.77 -13.14 11.02
CA ASN A 100 -12.14 -13.61 11.30
C ASN A 100 -13.25 -12.63 10.89
N THR A 101 -12.94 -11.33 10.77
CA THR A 101 -13.93 -10.29 10.49
C THR A 101 -13.65 -9.63 9.15
N LEU A 102 -14.63 -9.70 8.26
CA LEU A 102 -14.68 -8.88 7.04
C LEU A 102 -15.52 -7.63 7.32
N THR A 103 -15.05 -6.46 6.93
CA THR A 103 -15.79 -5.19 7.08
C THR A 103 -15.76 -4.42 5.76
N PHE A 104 -16.88 -3.81 5.37
CA PHE A 104 -16.93 -2.85 4.26
C PHE A 104 -17.51 -1.51 4.73
N ASN A 105 -16.70 -0.45 4.66
CA ASN A 105 -17.08 0.91 5.09
C ASN A 105 -17.73 0.94 6.49
N GLY A 106 -17.08 0.29 7.46
CA GLY A 106 -17.53 0.21 8.85
C GLY A 106 -18.62 -0.84 9.16
N ARG A 107 -19.14 -1.56 8.16
CA ARG A 107 -20.13 -2.63 8.37
C ARG A 107 -19.50 -4.01 8.34
N VAL A 108 -19.71 -4.82 9.37
CA VAL A 108 -19.31 -6.23 9.40
C VAL A 108 -20.15 -7.02 8.40
N LEU A 109 -19.52 -7.92 7.65
CA LEU A 109 -20.13 -8.79 6.63
C LEU A 109 -20.10 -10.25 7.06
#